data_AF-A0A9E0IDK7-F1
#
_entry.id   AF-A0A9E0IDK7-F1
#
_cell.length_a   1.000
_cell.length_b   1.000
_cell.length_c   1.000
_cell.angle_alpha   90.00
_cell.angle_beta   90.00
_cell.angle_gamma   90.00
#
_symmetry.space_group_name_H-M   'P 1'
#
loop_
_entity.id
_entity.type
_entity.pdbx_description
1 polymer ?
#
loop_
_entity_poly.entity_id
_entity_poly.type
_entity_poly.pdbx_seq_one_letter_code
_entity_poly.pdbx_strand_id
1 'polypeptide(L)'
;MKSTVTTFLAATCLLFGALANAAQTVTYRIAHTRQQDTNMVFVVTNSSFFNADNNAKERMWTAMRSCAKSARLAGDVVMVASVNGGFRFYGPKGWISYLSNLDMAWVNARLNKKLTCTF
;
A
#
# COMPACT_ATOMS: atom_id res chain seq x y z
N MET A 1 41.46 29.50 31.28
CA MET A 1 42.00 28.61 30.22
C MET A 1 41.97 27.18 30.75
N LYS A 2 41.30 26.25 30.03
CA LYS A 2 41.56 24.79 29.83
C LYS A 2 42.02 23.95 31.06
N SER A 3 41.50 22.77 31.42
CA SER A 3 40.75 21.67 30.76
C SER A 3 40.25 20.72 31.89
N THR A 4 38.99 20.24 31.90
CA THR A 4 38.48 18.93 31.41
C THR A 4 38.80 17.70 32.28
N VAL A 5 37.76 16.94 32.68
CA VAL A 5 37.55 15.47 32.53
C VAL A 5 36.85 14.81 33.75
N THR A 6 35.57 14.45 33.50
CA THR A 6 34.90 13.15 33.75
C THR A 6 34.72 12.58 35.16
N THR A 7 33.45 12.39 35.55
CA THR A 7 32.98 11.11 36.14
C THR A 7 31.52 10.86 35.72
N PHE A 8 31.32 9.80 34.94
CA PHE A 8 30.02 9.19 34.66
C PHE A 8 29.57 8.37 35.88
N LEU A 9 28.31 8.50 36.30
CA LEU A 9 27.60 7.45 37.02
C LEU A 9 26.18 7.36 36.48
N ALA A 10 25.88 6.15 36.02
CA ALA A 10 24.68 5.76 35.30
C ALA A 10 23.54 5.39 36.24
N ALA A 11 22.39 5.17 35.61
CA ALA A 11 21.28 4.31 36.01
C ALA A 11 20.17 4.93 36.88
N THR A 12 19.19 5.51 36.17
CA THR A 12 17.77 5.17 36.40
C THR A 12 17.04 5.28 35.07
N CYS A 13 17.04 4.20 34.29
CA CYS A 13 16.15 4.07 33.13
C CYS A 13 14.78 3.61 33.65
N LEU A 14 14.06 4.53 34.30
CA LEU A 14 12.61 4.42 34.43
C LEU A 14 12.06 5.10 33.18
N LEU A 15 11.41 4.33 32.31
CA LEU A 15 10.16 4.70 31.66
C LEU A 15 9.72 3.50 30.80
N PHE A 16 8.53 2.99 31.13
CA PHE A 16 7.76 2.06 30.33
C PHE A 16 7.77 2.48 28.86
N GLY A 17 8.26 1.60 27.99
CA GLY A 17 8.03 1.69 26.55
C GLY A 17 7.33 0.43 26.10
N ALA A 18 6.04 0.30 26.41
CA ALA A 18 5.19 -0.58 25.62
C ALA A 18 5.37 -0.16 24.16
N LEU A 19 6.00 -1.01 23.35
CA LEU A 19 6.14 -0.76 21.93
C LEU A 19 4.73 -0.75 21.34
N ALA A 20 4.17 0.45 21.22
CA ALA A 20 2.98 0.66 20.41
C ALA A 20 3.30 0.12 19.02
N ASN A 21 2.55 -0.88 18.56
CA ASN A 21 2.40 -1.14 17.14
C ASN A 21 1.81 0.14 16.55
N ALA A 22 2.67 1.07 16.15
CA ALA A 22 2.24 2.31 15.54
C ALA A 22 1.55 1.95 14.22
N ALA A 23 0.23 2.05 14.20
CA ALA A 23 -0.56 1.82 13.01
C ALA A 23 -0.03 2.72 11.89
N GLN A 24 0.25 2.13 10.73
CA GLN A 24 0.88 2.87 9.62
C GLN A 24 -0.22 3.41 8.72
N THR A 25 -0.34 4.74 8.65
CA THR A 25 -1.27 5.40 7.74
C THR A 25 -0.59 5.74 6.41
N VAL A 26 -1.15 5.24 5.31
CA VAL A 26 -0.64 5.43 3.94
C VAL A 26 -1.77 5.90 3.04
N THR A 27 -1.50 6.92 2.21
CA THR A 27 -2.45 7.41 1.20
C THR A 27 -2.05 6.95 -0.18
N TYR A 28 -2.97 6.30 -0.88
CA TYR A 28 -2.81 5.80 -2.24
C TYR A 28 -3.61 6.64 -3.24
N ARG A 29 -3.05 6.83 -4.43
CA ARG A 29 -3.83 7.32 -5.58
C ARG A 29 -4.57 6.14 -6.19
N ILE A 30 -5.86 6.31 -6.46
CA ILE A 30 -6.68 5.23 -7.01
C ILE A 30 -7.45 5.68 -8.25
N ALA A 31 -7.69 4.74 -9.15
CA ALA A 31 -8.73 4.84 -10.17
C ALA A 31 -9.89 3.93 -9.75
N HIS A 32 -11.03 4.53 -9.41
CA HIS A 32 -12.27 3.79 -9.18
C HIS A 32 -13.10 3.85 -10.46
N THR A 33 -13.21 2.74 -11.17
CA THR A 33 -13.86 2.67 -12.49
C THR A 33 -14.93 1.59 -12.50
N ARG A 34 -15.93 1.75 -13.36
CA ARG A 34 -16.89 0.69 -13.67
C ARG A 34 -16.50 0.08 -15.02
N GLN A 35 -16.25 -1.23 -15.04
CA GLN A 35 -16.00 -2.02 -16.23
C GLN A 35 -17.17 -2.98 -16.42
N GLN A 36 -17.93 -2.78 -17.50
CA GLN A 36 -19.23 -3.44 -17.71
C GLN A 36 -20.14 -3.23 -16.47
N ASP A 37 -20.48 -4.31 -15.77
CA ASP A 37 -21.31 -4.29 -14.56
C ASP A 37 -20.52 -4.44 -13.26
N THR A 38 -19.19 -4.41 -13.33
CA THR A 38 -18.33 -4.57 -12.16
C THR A 38 -17.54 -3.30 -11.87
N ASN A 39 -17.59 -2.86 -10.62
CA ASN A 39 -16.69 -1.80 -10.15
C ASN A 39 -15.31 -2.39 -9.87
N MET A 40 -14.26 -1.62 -10.19
CA MET A 40 -12.89 -1.96 -9.87
C MET A 40 -12.15 -0.76 -9.29
N VAL A 41 -11.32 -1.03 -8.29
CA VAL A 41 -10.49 -0.07 -7.58
C VAL A 41 -9.03 -0.40 -7.90
N PHE A 42 -8.46 0.33 -8.85
CA PHE A 42 -7.03 0.24 -9.16
C PHE A 42 -6.24 1.09 -8.17
N VAL A 43 -5.40 0.44 -7.37
CA VAL A 43 -4.56 1.08 -6.36
C VAL A 43 -3.14 1.19 -6.89
N VAL A 44 -2.64 2.41 -7.08
CA VAL A 44 -1.25 2.63 -7.48
C VAL A 44 -0.35 2.41 -6.26
N THR A 45 0.55 1.45 -6.37
CA THR A 45 1.46 1.01 -5.31
C THR A 45 2.91 1.27 -5.69
N ASN A 46 3.81 1.14 -4.71
CA ASN A 46 5.24 1.12 -4.95
C ASN A 46 5.67 -0.25 -5.53
N SER A 47 6.70 -0.27 -6.38
CA SER A 47 7.24 -1.49 -6.99
C SER A 47 7.67 -2.56 -5.97
N SER A 48 8.03 -2.17 -4.74
CA SER A 48 8.35 -3.07 -3.63
C SER A 48 7.25 -4.10 -3.35
N PHE A 49 5.96 -3.76 -3.51
CA PHE A 49 4.86 -4.72 -3.38
C PHE A 49 5.04 -5.90 -4.35
N PHE A 50 5.43 -5.62 -5.59
CA PHE A 50 5.63 -6.65 -6.63
C PHE A 50 6.91 -7.45 -6.45
N ASN A 51 7.88 -6.92 -5.69
CA ASN A 51 9.11 -7.63 -5.34
C ASN A 51 8.97 -8.51 -4.08
N ALA A 52 7.89 -8.35 -3.30
CA ALA A 52 7.61 -9.18 -2.13
C ALA A 52 7.25 -10.63 -2.52
N ASP A 53 7.36 -11.55 -1.57
CA ASP A 53 6.91 -12.94 -1.75
C ASP A 53 5.37 -13.04 -1.87
N ASN A 54 4.87 -14.19 -2.33
CA ASN A 54 3.44 -14.38 -2.57
C ASN A 54 2.58 -14.28 -1.30
N ASN A 55 3.09 -14.71 -0.15
CA ASN A 55 2.36 -14.62 1.12
C ASN A 55 2.29 -13.17 1.61
N ALA A 56 3.37 -12.41 1.44
CA ALA A 56 3.38 -10.97 1.72
C ALA A 56 2.41 -10.21 0.80
N LYS A 57 2.40 -10.51 -0.51
CA LYS A 57 1.46 -9.93 -1.47
C LYS A 57 0.00 -10.21 -1.11
N GLU A 58 -0.34 -11.46 -0.81
CA GLU A 58 -1.71 -11.83 -0.44
C GLU A 58 -2.15 -11.13 0.86
N ARG A 59 -1.27 -11.06 1.86
CA ARG A 59 -1.55 -10.32 3.11
C ARG A 59 -1.80 -8.84 2.85
N MET A 60 -0.93 -8.19 2.10
CA MET A 60 -1.07 -6.76 1.75
C MET A 60 -2.32 -6.51 0.89
N TRP A 61 -2.63 -7.39 -0.07
CA TRP A 61 -3.83 -7.26 -0.89
C TRP A 61 -5.11 -7.47 -0.07
N THR A 62 -5.11 -8.41 0.87
CA THR A 62 -6.21 -8.61 1.82
C THR A 62 -6.42 -7.39 2.71
N ALA A 63 -5.34 -6.81 3.26
CA ALA A 63 -5.42 -5.59 4.04
C ALA A 63 -5.96 -4.41 3.20
N MET A 64 -5.51 -4.28 1.94
CA MET A 64 -6.01 -3.25 1.02
C MET A 64 -7.50 -3.42 0.71
N ARG A 65 -7.98 -4.66 0.49
CA ARG A 65 -9.40 -4.95 0.30
C ARG A 65 -10.23 -4.54 1.50
N SER A 66 -9.74 -4.83 2.71
CA SER A 66 -10.38 -4.41 3.96
C SER A 66 -10.44 -2.89 4.08
N CYS A 67 -9.35 -2.19 3.76
CA CYS A 67 -9.30 -0.73 3.74
C CYS A 67 -10.29 -0.13 2.73
N ALA A 68 -10.29 -0.60 1.47
CA ALA A 68 -11.18 -0.12 0.43
C ALA A 68 -12.66 -0.32 0.80
N LYS A 69 -12.99 -1.48 1.39
CA LYS A 69 -14.33 -1.77 1.92
C LYS A 69 -14.72 -0.80 3.04
N SER A 70 -13.82 -0.54 3.98
CA SER A 70 -14.05 0.40 5.09
C SER A 70 -14.26 1.83 4.60
N ALA A 71 -13.57 2.21 3.52
CA ALA A 71 -13.77 3.46 2.80
C ALA A 71 -15.01 3.48 1.89
N ARG A 72 -15.86 2.45 1.93
CA ARG A 72 -17.08 2.30 1.12
C ARG A 72 -16.84 2.39 -0.39
N LEU A 73 -15.66 1.94 -0.84
CA LEU A 73 -15.40 1.75 -2.27
C LEU A 73 -15.99 0.41 -2.71
N ALA A 74 -16.85 0.46 -3.73
CA ALA A 74 -17.45 -0.73 -4.29
C ALA A 74 -16.48 -1.41 -5.27
N GLY A 75 -16.53 -2.74 -5.34
CA GLY A 75 -15.85 -3.50 -6.38
C GLY A 75 -14.54 -4.16 -5.98
N ASP A 76 -13.90 -4.74 -6.97
CA ASP A 76 -12.69 -5.53 -6.80
C ASP A 76 -11.44 -4.65 -6.76
N VAL A 77 -10.52 -4.97 -5.83
CA VAL A 77 -9.25 -4.25 -5.70
C VAL A 77 -8.18 -4.87 -6.59
N VAL A 78 -7.52 -4.03 -7.38
CA VAL A 78 -6.37 -4.40 -8.21
C VAL A 78 -5.19 -3.51 -7.81
N MET A 79 -4.12 -4.12 -7.29
CA MET A 79 -2.86 -3.44 -7.01
C MET A 79 -2.10 -3.29 -8.32
N VAL A 80 -1.58 -2.11 -8.62
CA VAL A 80 -0.81 -1.85 -9.86
C VAL A 80 0.44 -1.03 -9.58
N ALA A 81 1.48 -1.24 -10.39
CA ALA A 81 2.69 -0.42 -10.39
C ALA A 81 3.42 -0.53 -11.73
N SER A 82 4.30 0.44 -11.98
CA SER A 82 5.38 0.26 -12.95
C SER A 82 6.56 -0.44 -12.26
N VAL A 83 7.02 -1.56 -12.82
CA VAL A 83 8.20 -2.29 -12.34
C VAL A 83 9.13 -2.50 -13.52
N ASN A 84 10.32 -1.91 -13.46
CA ASN A 84 11.31 -1.92 -14.55
C ASN A 84 10.72 -1.46 -15.90
N GLY A 85 9.87 -0.43 -15.87
CA GLY A 85 9.18 0.10 -17.05
C GLY A 85 7.95 -0.71 -17.50
N GLY A 86 7.74 -1.91 -16.97
CA GLY A 86 6.58 -2.75 -17.29
C GLY A 86 5.37 -2.50 -16.40
N PHE A 87 4.17 -2.72 -16.92
CA PHE A 87 2.93 -2.74 -16.14
C PHE A 87 2.82 -4.04 -15.35
N ARG A 88 2.64 -3.94 -14.03
CA ARG A 88 2.39 -5.08 -13.15
C ARG A 88 1.07 -4.89 -12.43
N PHE A 89 0.32 -5.97 -12.29
CA PHE A 89 -0.94 -5.99 -11.57
C PHE A 89 -1.06 -7.23 -10.67
N TYR A 90 -1.82 -7.09 -9.59
CA TYR A 90 -2.21 -8.16 -8.68
C TYR A 90 -3.66 -7.95 -8.26
N GLY A 91 -4.52 -8.92 -8.52
CA GLY A 91 -5.96 -8.77 -8.34
C GLY A 91 -6.74 -10.07 -8.58
N PRO A 92 -8.06 -10.00 -8.72
CA PRO A 92 -8.90 -11.18 -8.85
C PRO A 92 -8.62 -11.96 -10.13
N LYS A 93 -8.59 -13.30 -10.03
CA LYS A 93 -8.23 -14.19 -11.15
C LYS A 93 -9.18 -14.06 -12.35
N GLY A 94 -10.46 -13.79 -12.12
CA GLY A 94 -11.46 -13.63 -13.18
C GLY A 94 -11.19 -12.47 -14.14
N TRP A 95 -10.37 -11.49 -13.74
CA TRP A 95 -10.09 -10.29 -14.52
C TRP A 95 -8.73 -10.30 -15.23
N ILE A 96 -7.96 -11.39 -15.15
CA ILE A 96 -6.60 -11.45 -15.70
C ILE A 96 -6.56 -11.12 -17.20
N SER A 97 -7.49 -11.63 -18.00
CA SER A 97 -7.53 -11.37 -19.45
C SER A 97 -7.71 -9.88 -19.75
N TYR A 98 -8.63 -9.22 -19.05
CA TYR A 98 -8.84 -7.78 -19.17
C TYR A 98 -7.62 -6.98 -18.69
N LEU A 99 -7.11 -7.29 -17.49
CA LEU A 99 -5.98 -6.59 -16.89
C LEU A 99 -4.69 -6.70 -17.71
N SER A 100 -4.50 -7.81 -18.41
CA SER A 100 -3.33 -8.03 -19.28
C SER A 100 -3.29 -7.10 -20.50
N ASN A 101 -4.42 -6.48 -20.87
CA ASN A 101 -4.50 -5.52 -21.98
C ASN A 101 -4.35 -4.06 -21.54
N LEU A 102 -4.05 -3.80 -20.26
CA LEU A 102 -3.90 -2.46 -19.72
C LEU A 102 -2.43 -2.08 -19.55
N ASP A 103 -2.19 -0.78 -19.35
CA ASP A 103 -0.90 -0.22 -19.00
C ASP A 103 -1.03 0.87 -17.92
N MET A 104 0.12 1.40 -17.48
CA MET A 104 0.12 2.50 -16.51
C MET A 104 -0.45 3.81 -17.07
N ALA A 105 -0.40 4.04 -18.39
CA ALA A 105 -0.97 5.24 -18.99
C ALA A 105 -2.49 5.24 -18.86
N TRP A 106 -3.12 4.09 -19.10
CA TRP A 106 -4.55 3.87 -18.91
C TRP A 106 -4.98 4.12 -17.46
N VAL A 107 -4.21 3.60 -16.48
CA VAL A 107 -4.48 3.80 -15.05
C VAL A 107 -4.33 5.27 -14.68
N ASN A 108 -3.22 5.89 -15.07
CA ASN A 108 -2.90 7.27 -14.72
C ASN A 108 -3.93 8.27 -15.25
N ALA A 109 -4.45 8.03 -16.46
CA ALA A 109 -5.51 8.83 -17.06
C ALA A 109 -6.86 8.72 -16.32
N ARG A 110 -7.05 7.72 -15.46
CA ARG A 110 -8.32 7.42 -14.76
C ARG A 110 -8.25 7.61 -13.25
N LEU A 111 -7.12 8.07 -12.73
CA LEU A 111 -6.97 8.38 -11.30
C LEU A 111 -7.97 9.47 -10.91
N ASN A 112 -8.85 9.16 -9.96
CA ASN A 112 -9.99 10.00 -9.65
C ASN A 112 -10.28 10.14 -8.14
N LYS A 113 -9.58 9.40 -7.28
CA LYS A 113 -9.73 9.47 -5.82
C LYS A 113 -8.39 9.23 -5.11
N LYS A 114 -8.38 9.53 -3.81
CA LYS A 114 -7.34 9.11 -2.86
C LYS A 114 -7.96 8.14 -1.86
N LEU A 115 -7.22 7.10 -1.49
CA LEU A 115 -7.60 6.12 -0.47
C LEU A 115 -6.57 6.16 0.64
N THR A 116 -7.00 6.51 1.85
CA THR A 116 -6.15 6.50 3.03
C THR A 116 -6.42 5.23 3.82
N CYS A 117 -5.38 4.43 4.04
CA CYS A 117 -5.44 3.18 4.78
C CYS A 117 -4.59 3.26 6.03
N THR A 118 -5.09 2.69 7.12
CA THR A 118 -4.34 2.46 8.36
C THR A 118 -4.18 0.95 8.51
N PHE A 119 -2.93 0.47 8.54
CA PHE A 119 -2.56 -0.94 8.66
C PHE A 119 -1.96 -1.25 10.03
#